data_AF-A0A5M9JES0-F1
#
_entry.id   AF-A0A5M9JES0-F1
#
_cell.length_a   1.000
_cell.length_b   1.000
_cell.length_c   1.000
_cell.angle_alpha   90.00
_cell.angle_beta   90.00
_cell.angle_gamma   90.00
#
_symmetry.space_group_name_H-M   'P 1'
#
loop_
_entity.id
_entity.type
_entity.pdbx_description
1 polymer ?
#
loop_
_entity_poly.entity_id
_entity_poly.type
_entity_poly.pdbx_seq_one_letter_code
_entity_poly.pdbx_strand_id
1 'polypeptide(L)'
;MESLPLQLKQLSAVDPQLRSSSIEVPLFGPRQPLDTPADVLIQFEGSGRWPDDVVAIQRTKIAFLLKIGELLVESNDSISTRLGIENEDQPLQNCAFLDVFYPSGATFRLRIHNEREQTLLERQIKDKSSDNRSREDAVSALSVYKRFNVQLPLHTQSISTHCTRFPLLSPTIRLVKKWFDRHMLSGHVSGELIELLAVRAFLQPYPWKAPSSAMSGFLRTLLFYLEVGLAIKPTDSRLHRYHDRQGRFHHQYQARGMAEN
;
A
#
# COMPACT_ATOMS: atom_id res chain seq x y z
N MET A 1 7.75 28.93 -10.22
CA MET A 1 6.75 27.91 -10.66
C MET A 1 5.84 28.42 -11.79
N GLU A 2 5.85 29.71 -12.15
CA GLU A 2 5.02 30.28 -13.24
C GLU A 2 5.43 29.85 -14.67
N SER A 3 6.53 29.10 -14.80
CA SER A 3 7.10 28.65 -16.07
C SER A 3 6.70 27.23 -16.49
N LEU A 4 5.93 26.50 -15.67
CA LEU A 4 5.40 25.18 -16.05
C LEU A 4 4.14 25.34 -16.91
N PRO A 5 3.97 24.52 -17.97
CA PRO A 5 2.82 24.64 -18.89
C PRO A 5 1.48 24.28 -18.25
N LEU A 6 1.48 23.55 -17.12
CA LEU A 6 0.31 23.25 -16.31
C LEU A 6 0.59 23.59 -14.85
N GLN A 7 -0.40 24.15 -14.17
CA GLN A 7 -0.31 24.44 -12.75
C GLN A 7 -0.38 23.15 -11.92
N LEU A 8 0.35 23.16 -10.82
CA LEU A 8 0.35 22.08 -9.84
C LEU A 8 -0.97 22.11 -9.05
N LYS A 9 -1.72 21.02 -9.08
CA LYS A 9 -2.98 20.87 -8.34
C LYS A 9 -2.74 20.31 -6.94
N GLN A 10 -1.94 19.24 -6.84
CA GLN A 10 -1.75 18.51 -5.58
C GLN A 10 -0.39 17.82 -5.51
N LEU A 11 0.17 17.81 -4.30
CA LEU A 11 1.30 16.94 -3.91
C LEU A 11 0.83 15.99 -2.83
N SER A 12 1.07 14.70 -3.01
CA SER A 12 0.64 13.66 -2.10
C SER A 12 1.84 12.81 -1.67
N ALA A 13 2.08 12.76 -0.37
CA ALA A 13 3.02 11.80 0.22
C ALA A 13 2.49 10.38 0.00
N VAL A 14 3.36 9.46 -0.44
CA VAL A 14 2.99 8.06 -0.67
C VAL A 14 3.99 7.07 -0.07
N ASP A 15 5.10 7.55 0.48
CA ASP A 15 6.13 6.73 1.10
C ASP A 15 5.81 6.33 2.56
N PRO A 16 6.19 5.11 3.00
CA PRO A 16 6.17 4.72 4.42
C PRO A 16 6.87 5.71 5.37
N GLN A 17 7.97 6.32 4.94
CA GLN A 17 8.73 7.33 5.70
C GLN A 17 7.86 8.55 6.04
N LEU A 18 6.92 8.90 5.14
CA LEU A 18 6.07 10.07 5.26
C LEU A 18 4.75 9.81 6.01
N ARG A 19 4.46 8.55 6.35
CA ARG A 19 3.30 8.15 7.19
C ARG A 19 3.69 7.49 8.51
N SER A 20 4.92 7.69 8.96
CA SER A 20 5.44 7.13 10.22
C SER A 20 5.37 5.60 10.29
N SER A 21 5.50 4.91 9.15
CA SER A 21 5.38 3.45 9.05
C SER A 21 6.64 2.75 8.53
N SER A 22 7.72 3.48 8.25
CA SER A 22 9.01 2.90 7.85
C SER A 22 9.65 2.12 9.01
N ILE A 23 10.28 0.97 8.70
CA ILE A 23 10.96 0.13 9.71
C ILE A 23 12.05 0.94 10.40
N GLU A 24 12.87 1.62 9.62
CA GLU A 24 13.90 2.54 10.07
C GLU A 24 13.36 3.97 10.06
N VAL A 25 13.70 4.74 11.09
CA VAL A 25 13.32 6.17 11.12
C VAL A 25 14.18 6.87 10.06
N PRO A 26 13.59 7.71 9.19
CA PRO A 26 14.37 8.49 8.23
C PRO A 26 15.25 9.49 8.98
N LEU A 27 16.52 9.11 9.19
CA LEU A 27 17.54 9.98 9.74
C LEU A 27 18.40 10.48 8.57
N PHE A 28 18.52 11.80 8.45
CA PHE A 28 19.30 12.42 7.41
C PHE A 28 19.98 13.69 7.91
N GLY A 29 21.08 14.04 7.27
CA GLY A 29 21.82 15.27 7.50
C GLY A 29 22.74 15.59 6.33
N PRO A 30 23.42 16.75 6.36
CA PRO A 30 24.24 17.21 5.22
C PRO A 30 25.37 16.26 4.81
N ARG A 31 25.84 15.41 5.72
CA ARG A 31 26.90 14.42 5.49
C ARG A 31 26.40 12.98 5.37
N GLN A 32 25.10 12.76 5.55
CA GLN A 32 24.45 11.46 5.47
C GLN A 32 23.04 11.68 4.91
N PRO A 33 22.91 11.79 3.58
CA PRO A 33 21.59 11.92 2.96
C PRO A 33 20.75 10.66 3.19
N LEU A 34 19.44 10.76 2.96
CA LEU A 34 18.56 9.59 2.95
C LEU A 34 19.04 8.57 1.92
N ASP A 35 19.25 7.33 2.37
CA ASP A 35 19.65 6.21 1.51
C ASP A 35 18.60 5.92 0.43
N THR A 36 17.31 6.03 0.78
CA THR A 36 16.19 5.84 -0.13
C THR A 36 15.36 7.12 -0.25
N PRO A 37 15.19 7.68 -1.46
CA PRO A 37 14.29 8.81 -1.68
C PRO A 37 12.87 8.51 -1.20
N ALA A 38 12.23 9.48 -0.54
CA ALA A 38 10.82 9.34 -0.15
C ALA A 38 9.90 9.60 -1.35
N ASP A 39 9.08 8.61 -1.73
CA ASP A 39 8.12 8.72 -2.83
C ASP A 39 7.02 9.78 -2.57
N VAL A 40 6.82 10.65 -3.56
CA VAL A 40 5.82 11.71 -3.62
C VAL A 40 5.14 11.71 -4.98
N LEU A 41 3.81 11.80 -4.96
CA LEU A 41 2.97 11.83 -6.14
C LEU A 41 2.54 13.27 -6.46
N ILE A 42 2.68 13.66 -7.72
CA ILE A 42 2.37 15.00 -8.23
C ILE A 42 1.16 14.91 -9.15
N GLN A 43 0.14 15.74 -8.91
CA GLN A 43 -0.99 15.90 -9.79
C GLN A 43 -1.05 17.34 -10.33
N PHE A 44 -1.21 17.47 -11.64
CA PHE A 44 -1.45 18.75 -12.31
C PHE A 44 -2.94 19.01 -12.48
N GLU A 45 -3.29 20.25 -12.81
CA GLU A 45 -4.65 20.58 -13.24
C GLU A 45 -5.05 19.80 -14.51
N GLY A 46 -6.36 19.62 -14.67
CA GLY A 46 -6.93 18.94 -15.82
C GLY A 46 -6.59 19.67 -17.12
N SER A 47 -6.14 18.93 -18.14
CA SER A 47 -5.84 19.48 -19.45
C SER A 47 -6.30 18.55 -20.56
N GLY A 48 -6.93 19.11 -21.60
CA GLY A 48 -7.26 18.39 -22.82
C GLY A 48 -6.06 18.07 -23.70
N ARG A 49 -4.85 18.58 -23.35
CA ARG A 49 -3.63 18.41 -24.15
C ARG A 49 -2.89 17.11 -23.88
N TRP A 50 -3.30 16.33 -22.89
CA TRP A 50 -2.73 15.01 -22.63
C TRP A 50 -3.02 14.06 -23.80
N PRO A 51 -2.05 13.25 -24.25
CA PRO A 51 -2.29 12.29 -25.34
C PRO A 51 -3.42 11.30 -25.03
N ASP A 52 -4.01 10.73 -26.09
CA ASP A 52 -5.02 9.66 -26.00
C ASP A 52 -4.41 8.26 -26.08
N ASP A 53 -3.17 8.10 -25.61
CA ASP A 53 -2.43 6.85 -25.57
C ASP A 53 -1.58 6.79 -24.29
N VAL A 54 -1.57 5.64 -23.61
CA VAL A 54 -0.91 5.47 -22.30
C VAL A 54 0.62 5.64 -22.44
N VAL A 55 1.21 5.08 -23.49
CA VAL A 55 2.66 5.15 -23.72
C VAL A 55 3.08 6.59 -24.03
N ALA A 56 2.31 7.30 -24.84
CA ALA A 56 2.51 8.71 -25.11
C ALA A 56 2.34 9.59 -23.85
N ILE A 57 1.41 9.25 -22.95
CA ILE A 57 1.30 9.90 -21.65
C ILE A 57 2.58 9.70 -20.84
N GLN A 58 3.17 8.51 -20.77
CA GLN A 58 4.43 8.29 -20.04
C GLN A 58 5.58 9.14 -20.61
N ARG A 59 5.69 9.25 -21.94
CA ARG A 59 6.68 10.14 -22.58
C ARG A 59 6.45 11.60 -22.23
N THR A 60 5.19 12.03 -22.18
CA THR A 60 4.83 13.38 -21.76
C THR A 60 5.21 13.62 -20.30
N LYS A 61 4.97 12.65 -19.40
CA LYS A 61 5.41 12.75 -17.99
C LYS A 61 6.92 12.91 -17.88
N ILE A 62 7.71 12.19 -18.68
CA ILE A 62 9.17 12.35 -18.71
C ILE A 62 9.56 13.78 -19.06
N ALA A 63 8.97 14.36 -20.11
CA ALA A 63 9.23 15.75 -20.49
C ALA A 63 8.87 16.75 -19.37
N PHE A 64 7.74 16.52 -18.68
CA PHE A 64 7.37 17.32 -17.51
C PHE A 64 8.38 17.17 -16.36
N LEU A 65 8.79 15.95 -16.03
CA LEU A 65 9.78 15.68 -14.98
C LEU A 65 11.12 16.34 -15.29
N LEU A 66 11.59 16.25 -16.53
CA LEU A 66 12.80 16.97 -16.97
C LEU A 66 12.66 18.47 -16.75
N LYS A 67 11.52 19.06 -17.17
CA LYS A 67 11.32 20.50 -17.01
C LYS A 67 11.23 20.92 -15.55
N ILE A 68 10.60 20.11 -14.69
CA ILE A 68 10.56 20.34 -13.24
C ILE A 68 11.99 20.29 -12.68
N GLY A 69 12.81 19.32 -13.10
CA GLY A 69 14.20 19.20 -12.68
C GLY A 69 15.03 20.44 -13.03
N GLU A 70 14.93 20.91 -14.27
CA GLU A 70 15.58 22.15 -14.73
C GLU A 70 15.16 23.35 -13.86
N LEU A 71 13.86 23.56 -13.68
CA LEU A 71 13.33 24.69 -12.92
C LEU A 71 13.70 24.65 -11.43
N LEU A 72 13.83 23.45 -10.84
CA LEU A 72 14.28 23.30 -9.46
C LEU A 72 15.74 23.72 -9.32
N VAL A 73 16.62 23.27 -10.22
CA VAL A 73 18.03 23.66 -10.24
C VAL A 73 18.17 25.16 -10.49
N GLU A 74 17.47 25.71 -11.48
CA GLU A 74 17.46 27.16 -11.78
C GLU A 74 16.98 28.01 -10.59
N SER A 75 16.04 27.49 -9.79
CA SER A 75 15.53 28.21 -8.62
C SER A 75 16.50 28.20 -7.45
N ASN A 76 17.35 27.19 -7.35
CA ASN A 76 18.31 27.02 -6.28
C ASN A 76 19.42 26.05 -6.70
N ASP A 77 20.60 26.60 -7.00
CA ASP A 77 21.78 25.86 -7.46
C ASP A 77 22.28 24.78 -6.47
N SER A 78 21.83 24.83 -5.21
CA SER A 78 22.16 23.82 -4.20
C SER A 78 21.31 22.55 -4.31
N ILE A 79 20.18 22.60 -5.00
CA ILE A 79 19.34 21.43 -5.27
C ILE A 79 19.91 20.70 -6.48
N SER A 80 20.09 19.38 -6.35
CA SER A 80 20.40 18.54 -7.51
C SER A 80 19.22 17.63 -7.82
N THR A 81 19.06 17.29 -9.10
CA THR A 81 17.98 16.43 -9.56
C THR A 81 18.49 15.35 -10.49
N ARG A 82 17.82 14.20 -10.51
CA ARG A 82 18.17 13.05 -11.36
C ARG A 82 16.90 12.41 -11.88
N LEU A 83 16.75 12.36 -13.20
CA LEU A 83 15.71 11.56 -13.83
C LEU A 83 16.11 10.08 -13.80
N GLY A 84 15.20 9.22 -13.37
CA GLY A 84 15.33 7.76 -13.44
C GLY A 84 14.24 7.16 -14.33
N ILE A 85 14.56 6.01 -14.92
CA ILE A 85 13.65 5.19 -15.72
C ILE A 85 13.34 3.91 -14.93
N GLU A 86 12.10 3.43 -15.01
CA GLU A 86 11.63 2.20 -14.38
C GLU A 86 10.65 1.47 -15.31
N ASN A 87 10.40 0.19 -15.06
CA ASN A 87 9.41 -0.61 -15.80
C ASN A 87 9.59 -0.62 -17.33
N GLU A 88 10.84 -0.69 -17.82
CA GLU A 88 11.17 -0.65 -19.26
C GLU A 88 10.42 -1.74 -20.06
N ASP A 89 10.25 -2.92 -19.48
CA ASP A 89 9.53 -4.04 -20.10
C ASP A 89 7.99 -3.91 -20.05
N GLN A 90 7.46 -2.90 -19.35
CA GLN A 90 6.02 -2.74 -19.08
C GLN A 90 5.55 -1.32 -19.45
N PRO A 91 5.41 -1.02 -20.76
CA PRO A 91 5.20 0.34 -21.27
C PRO A 91 3.86 0.99 -20.87
N LEU A 92 2.90 0.19 -20.40
CA LEU A 92 1.61 0.66 -19.89
C LEU A 92 1.68 1.13 -18.43
N GLN A 93 2.78 0.87 -17.72
CA GLN A 93 3.01 1.31 -16.35
C GLN A 93 3.82 2.60 -16.30
N ASN A 94 4.01 3.15 -15.09
CA ASN A 94 4.84 4.34 -14.91
C ASN A 94 6.28 4.05 -15.35
N CYS A 95 6.83 4.85 -16.27
CA CYS A 95 8.15 4.58 -16.84
C CYS A 95 9.28 5.42 -16.22
N ALA A 96 8.98 6.45 -15.42
CA ALA A 96 10.01 7.37 -14.96
C ALA A 96 9.65 8.10 -13.66
N PHE A 97 10.69 8.61 -13.00
CA PHE A 97 10.60 9.43 -11.81
C PHE A 97 11.70 10.49 -11.80
N LEU A 98 11.54 11.51 -10.97
CA LEU A 98 12.57 12.53 -10.71
C LEU A 98 12.99 12.47 -9.24
N ASP A 99 14.23 12.08 -8.99
CA ASP A 99 14.84 12.19 -7.67
C ASP A 99 15.35 13.63 -7.46
N VAL A 100 15.01 14.22 -6.32
CA VAL A 100 15.40 15.58 -5.90
C VAL A 100 16.19 15.49 -4.61
N PHE A 101 17.42 15.97 -4.63
CA PHE A 101 18.35 15.93 -3.50
C PHE A 101 18.53 17.34 -2.92
N TYR A 102 18.26 17.47 -1.63
CA TYR A 102 18.49 18.72 -0.90
C TYR A 102 19.82 18.67 -0.13
N PRO A 103 20.51 19.82 0.04
CA PRO A 103 21.73 19.91 0.85
C PRO A 103 21.56 19.50 2.32
N SER A 104 20.32 19.52 2.82
CA SER A 104 19.98 19.04 4.16
C SER A 104 20.14 17.53 4.32
N GLY A 105 20.27 16.78 3.22
CA GLY A 105 20.25 15.32 3.18
C GLY A 105 18.86 14.73 2.89
N ALA A 106 17.82 15.57 2.79
CA ALA A 106 16.49 15.10 2.39
C ALA A 106 16.46 14.77 0.89
N THR A 107 15.89 13.63 0.55
CA THR A 107 15.77 13.16 -0.84
C THR A 107 14.34 12.72 -1.10
N PHE A 108 13.77 13.18 -2.23
CA PHE A 108 12.39 12.86 -2.62
C PHE A 108 12.36 12.30 -4.04
N ARG A 109 11.48 11.33 -4.27
CA ARG A 109 11.21 10.78 -5.61
C ARG A 109 9.85 11.23 -6.08
N LEU A 110 9.83 12.01 -7.16
CA LEU A 110 8.63 12.60 -7.72
C LEU A 110 8.10 11.72 -8.87
N ARG A 111 6.84 11.33 -8.79
CA ARG A 111 6.10 10.66 -9.89
C ARG A 111 4.85 11.46 -10.25
N ILE A 112 4.49 11.49 -11.53
CA ILE A 112 3.30 12.22 -11.99
C ILE A 112 2.10 11.29 -12.05
N HIS A 113 1.00 11.72 -11.44
CA HIS A 113 -0.31 11.13 -11.53
C HIS A 113 -1.14 11.81 -12.62
N ASN A 114 -1.74 11.02 -13.51
CA ASN A 114 -2.71 11.51 -14.47
C ASN A 114 -3.93 10.57 -14.54
N GLU A 115 -5.10 11.10 -14.17
CA GLU A 115 -6.38 10.38 -14.17
C GLU A 115 -6.75 9.78 -15.54
N ARG A 116 -6.26 10.36 -16.64
CA ARG A 116 -6.51 9.88 -18.01
C ARG A 116 -5.90 8.49 -18.27
N GLU A 117 -4.86 8.10 -17.55
CA GLU A 117 -4.29 6.76 -17.68
C GLU A 117 -5.30 5.68 -17.29
N GLN A 118 -6.09 5.93 -16.23
CA GLN A 118 -7.11 4.99 -15.79
C GLN A 118 -8.17 4.76 -16.86
N THR A 119 -8.68 5.84 -17.45
CA THR A 119 -9.77 5.75 -18.43
C THR A 119 -9.31 5.05 -19.71
N LEU A 120 -8.07 5.28 -20.14
CA LEU A 120 -7.48 4.60 -21.29
C LEU A 120 -7.26 3.11 -21.05
N LEU A 121 -6.72 2.73 -19.89
CA LEU A 121 -6.53 1.33 -19.51
C LEU A 121 -7.89 0.61 -19.41
N GLU A 122 -8.89 1.22 -18.78
CA GLU A 122 -10.24 0.65 -18.69
C GLU A 122 -10.92 0.52 -20.06
N ARG A 123 -10.68 1.45 -20.99
CA ARG A 123 -11.15 1.36 -22.38
C ARG A 123 -10.48 0.19 -23.10
N GLN A 124 -9.16 0.04 -22.98
CA GLN A 124 -8.40 -1.03 -23.60
C GLN A 124 -8.86 -2.41 -23.10
N ILE A 125 -9.17 -2.55 -21.82
CA ILE A 125 -9.68 -3.81 -21.25
C ILE A 125 -11.06 -4.19 -21.82
N LYS A 126 -11.91 -3.19 -22.10
CA LYS A 126 -13.25 -3.40 -22.65
C LYS A 126 -13.25 -3.66 -24.15
N ASP A 127 -12.17 -3.31 -24.85
CA ASP A 127 -12.05 -3.51 -26.28
C ASP A 127 -11.91 -4.99 -26.62
N LYS A 128 -12.95 -5.55 -27.23
CA LYS A 128 -13.03 -6.96 -27.64
C LYS A 128 -12.16 -7.29 -28.85
N SER A 129 -11.67 -6.27 -29.56
CA SER A 129 -10.76 -6.46 -30.71
C SER A 129 -9.30 -6.63 -30.28
N SER A 130 -8.97 -6.32 -29.03
CA SER A 130 -7.62 -6.45 -28.48
C SER A 130 -7.20 -7.91 -28.27
N ASP A 131 -5.92 -8.20 -28.47
CA ASP A 131 -5.37 -9.52 -28.19
C ASP A 131 -5.41 -9.82 -26.69
N ASN A 132 -5.58 -11.09 -26.32
CA ASN A 132 -5.70 -11.52 -24.92
C ASN A 132 -4.50 -11.07 -24.07
N ARG A 133 -3.28 -11.17 -24.61
CA ARG A 133 -2.07 -10.73 -23.90
C ARG A 133 -2.08 -9.24 -23.62
N SER A 134 -2.41 -8.43 -24.64
CA SER A 134 -2.49 -6.97 -24.48
C SER A 134 -3.54 -6.55 -23.45
N ARG A 135 -4.63 -7.32 -23.34
CA ARG A 135 -5.67 -7.12 -22.35
C ARG A 135 -5.20 -7.50 -20.94
N GLU A 136 -4.47 -8.60 -20.79
CA GLU A 136 -3.85 -9.00 -19.52
C GLU A 136 -2.84 -7.94 -19.04
N ASP A 137 -2.00 -7.43 -19.95
CA ASP A 137 -1.05 -6.35 -19.64
C ASP A 137 -1.77 -5.08 -19.18
N ALA A 138 -2.88 -4.71 -19.83
CA ALA A 138 -3.70 -3.57 -19.44
C ALA A 138 -4.39 -3.77 -18.07
N VAL A 139 -4.89 -4.98 -17.76
CA VAL A 139 -5.45 -5.32 -16.44
C VAL A 139 -4.37 -5.20 -15.36
N SER A 140 -3.18 -5.74 -15.62
CA SER A 140 -2.04 -5.65 -14.72
C SER A 140 -1.66 -4.20 -14.45
N ALA A 141 -1.46 -3.40 -15.52
CA ALA A 141 -1.14 -1.98 -15.42
C ALA A 141 -2.21 -1.17 -14.67
N LEU A 142 -3.50 -1.44 -14.91
CA LEU A 142 -4.60 -0.78 -14.20
C LEU A 142 -4.59 -1.10 -12.70
N SER A 143 -4.28 -2.34 -12.33
CA SER A 143 -4.20 -2.74 -10.92
C SER A 143 -3.06 -2.02 -10.18
N VAL A 144 -1.89 -1.93 -10.83
CA VAL A 144 -0.71 -1.19 -10.33
C VAL A 144 -1.04 0.30 -10.22
N TYR A 145 -1.64 0.87 -11.27
CA TYR A 145 -2.06 2.27 -11.28
C TYR A 145 -3.00 2.59 -10.11
N LYS A 146 -4.09 1.81 -9.93
CA LYS A 146 -5.06 2.02 -8.85
C LYS A 146 -4.39 1.92 -7.47
N ARG A 147 -3.48 0.97 -7.29
CA ARG A 147 -2.74 0.82 -6.04
C ARG A 147 -1.90 2.05 -5.72
N PHE A 148 -1.01 2.46 -6.62
CA PHE A 148 -0.02 3.52 -6.35
C PHE A 148 -0.59 4.94 -6.46
N ASN A 149 -1.49 5.18 -7.42
CA ASN A 149 -1.95 6.53 -7.73
C ASN A 149 -3.23 6.91 -6.98
N VAL A 150 -4.11 5.94 -6.69
CA VAL A 150 -5.42 6.20 -6.08
C VAL A 150 -5.43 5.80 -4.62
N GLN A 151 -5.05 4.56 -4.31
CA GLN A 151 -5.18 4.01 -2.96
C GLN A 151 -4.05 4.47 -2.03
N LEU A 152 -2.82 4.54 -2.50
CA LEU A 152 -1.66 4.83 -1.65
C LEU A 152 -1.67 6.25 -1.02
N PRO A 153 -2.09 7.33 -1.71
CA PRO A 153 -2.29 8.63 -1.07
C PRO A 153 -3.33 8.58 0.06
N LEU A 154 -4.47 7.92 -0.17
CA LEU A 154 -5.54 7.77 0.82
C LEU A 154 -5.08 6.95 2.02
N HIS A 155 -4.35 5.86 1.75
CA HIS A 155 -3.75 5.01 2.78
C HIS A 155 -2.75 5.81 3.62
N THR A 156 -1.87 6.60 3.00
CA THR A 156 -0.90 7.45 3.71
C THR A 156 -1.59 8.46 4.61
N GLN A 157 -2.61 9.15 4.12
CA GLN A 157 -3.41 10.09 4.92
C GLN A 157 -4.08 9.39 6.10
N SER A 158 -4.68 8.23 5.87
CA SER A 158 -5.35 7.45 6.90
C SER A 158 -4.37 6.99 7.98
N ILE A 159 -3.27 6.35 7.60
CA ILE A 159 -2.24 5.88 8.55
C ILE A 159 -1.66 7.05 9.35
N SER A 160 -1.31 8.16 8.69
CA SER A 160 -0.81 9.35 9.37
C SER A 160 -1.79 9.86 10.44
N THR A 161 -3.08 9.94 10.09
CA THR A 161 -4.16 10.34 11.03
C THR A 161 -4.30 9.36 12.20
N HIS A 162 -4.13 8.06 11.97
CA HIS A 162 -4.19 7.07 13.04
C HIS A 162 -2.93 7.10 13.92
N CYS A 163 -1.77 7.36 13.35
CA CYS A 163 -0.51 7.50 14.09
C CYS A 163 -0.54 8.73 15.02
N THR A 164 -1.18 9.83 14.61
CA THR A 164 -1.36 11.00 15.49
C THR A 164 -2.38 10.71 16.60
N ARG A 165 -3.45 9.97 16.31
CA ARG A 165 -4.46 9.57 17.31
C ARG A 165 -3.94 8.52 18.29
N PHE A 166 -3.11 7.57 17.84
CA PHE A 166 -2.58 6.46 18.61
C PHE A 166 -1.05 6.49 18.59
N PRO A 167 -0.39 7.16 19.55
CA PRO A 167 1.07 7.33 19.55
C PRO A 167 1.86 6.01 19.53
N LEU A 168 1.27 4.93 20.06
CA LEU A 168 1.88 3.60 20.09
C LEU A 168 1.70 2.80 18.78
N LEU A 169 0.93 3.30 17.83
CA LEU A 169 0.66 2.62 16.56
C LEU A 169 1.91 2.58 15.68
N SER A 170 2.59 3.71 15.48
CA SER A 170 3.84 3.76 14.69
C SER A 170 4.89 2.76 15.19
N PRO A 171 5.30 2.75 16.47
CA PRO A 171 6.26 1.75 16.95
C PRO A 171 5.72 0.31 16.87
N THR A 172 4.41 0.09 17.00
CA THR A 172 3.80 -1.24 16.76
C THR A 172 3.96 -1.68 15.31
N ILE A 173 3.61 -0.83 14.34
CA ILE A 173 3.75 -1.12 12.91
C ILE A 173 5.20 -1.51 12.59
N ARG A 174 6.17 -0.77 13.13
CA ARG A 174 7.60 -1.02 12.94
C ARG A 174 8.03 -2.39 13.46
N LEU A 175 7.56 -2.77 14.65
CA LEU A 175 7.81 -4.10 15.22
C LEU A 175 7.20 -5.21 14.35
N VAL A 176 5.94 -5.04 13.90
CA VAL A 176 5.28 -6.04 13.06
C VAL A 176 6.00 -6.17 11.72
N LYS A 177 6.30 -5.08 11.03
CA LYS A 177 7.06 -5.12 9.76
C LYS A 177 8.43 -5.78 9.93
N LYS A 178 9.17 -5.44 11.00
CA LYS A 178 10.45 -6.07 11.31
C LYS A 178 10.31 -7.57 11.55
N TRP A 179 9.23 -8.02 12.18
CA TRP A 179 8.95 -9.45 12.34
C TRP A 179 8.70 -10.12 10.99
N PHE A 180 7.83 -9.57 10.14
CA PHE A 180 7.59 -10.11 8.79
C PHE A 180 8.88 -10.21 7.98
N ASP A 181 9.75 -9.20 8.06
CA ASP A 181 11.04 -9.18 7.38
C ASP A 181 11.99 -10.27 7.90
N ARG A 182 12.11 -10.43 9.22
CA ARG A 182 12.94 -11.49 9.84
C ARG A 182 12.45 -12.91 9.54
N HIS A 183 11.17 -13.05 9.20
CA HIS A 183 10.58 -14.31 8.77
C HIS A 183 10.51 -14.46 7.25
N MET A 184 11.14 -13.57 6.47
CA MET A 184 11.17 -13.60 4.99
C MET A 184 9.78 -13.55 4.35
N LEU A 185 8.81 -12.93 5.02
CA LEU A 185 7.42 -12.80 4.54
C LEU A 185 7.14 -11.44 3.88
N SER A 186 8.07 -10.48 3.99
CA SER A 186 7.93 -9.12 3.45
C SER A 186 7.81 -9.09 1.92
N GLY A 187 8.31 -10.10 1.21
CA GLY A 187 8.14 -10.25 -0.25
C GLY A 187 6.76 -10.76 -0.68
N HIS A 188 6.01 -11.40 0.23
CA HIS A 188 4.69 -11.97 -0.06
C HIS A 188 3.54 -11.12 0.47
N VAL A 189 3.79 -10.32 1.51
CA VAL A 189 2.79 -9.51 2.19
C VAL A 189 3.17 -8.04 2.02
N SER A 190 2.27 -7.25 1.42
CA SER A 190 2.54 -5.83 1.21
C SER A 190 2.68 -5.07 2.51
N GLY A 191 3.53 -4.04 2.52
CA GLY A 191 3.71 -3.16 3.67
C GLY A 191 2.39 -2.49 4.10
N GLU A 192 1.54 -2.12 3.14
CA GLU A 192 0.22 -1.54 3.39
C GLU A 192 -0.68 -2.51 4.17
N LEU A 193 -0.67 -3.81 3.82
CA LEU A 193 -1.46 -4.81 4.53
C LEU A 193 -0.99 -4.99 5.97
N ILE A 194 0.33 -5.02 6.19
CA ILE A 194 0.91 -5.10 7.55
C ILE A 194 0.48 -3.89 8.39
N GLU A 195 0.48 -2.69 7.81
CA GLU A 195 0.01 -1.48 8.47
C GLU A 195 -1.47 -1.58 8.86
N LEU A 196 -2.34 -2.07 7.97
CA LEU A 196 -3.77 -2.26 8.26
C LEU A 196 -4.01 -3.30 9.37
N LEU A 197 -3.24 -4.40 9.38
CA LEU A 197 -3.29 -5.40 10.45
C LEU A 197 -2.93 -4.79 11.82
N ALA A 198 -1.92 -3.93 11.86
CA ALA A 198 -1.54 -3.21 13.07
C ALA A 198 -2.63 -2.23 13.50
N VAL A 199 -3.18 -1.41 12.59
CA VAL A 199 -4.26 -0.46 12.85
C VAL A 199 -5.48 -1.15 13.46
N ARG A 200 -5.84 -2.34 12.96
CA ARG A 200 -6.96 -3.12 13.50
C ARG A 200 -6.85 -3.38 15.01
N ALA A 201 -5.64 -3.69 15.51
CA ALA A 201 -5.44 -3.94 16.94
C ALA A 201 -5.75 -2.72 17.83
N PHE A 202 -5.71 -1.51 17.27
CA PHE A 202 -6.05 -0.25 17.95
C PHE A 202 -7.51 0.15 17.75
N LEU A 203 -8.04 0.01 16.53
CA LEU A 203 -9.42 0.39 16.21
C LEU A 203 -10.47 -0.61 16.71
N GLN A 204 -10.14 -1.90 16.70
CA GLN A 204 -11.01 -2.99 17.11
C GLN A 204 -10.31 -3.83 18.19
N PRO A 205 -10.13 -3.27 19.39
CA PRO A 205 -9.32 -3.93 20.42
C PRO A 205 -10.02 -5.13 21.08
N TYR A 206 -11.35 -5.27 20.91
CA TYR A 206 -12.14 -6.36 21.50
C TYR A 206 -11.53 -7.73 21.15
N PRO A 207 -11.40 -8.67 22.11
CA PRO A 207 -11.92 -8.66 23.50
C PRO A 207 -11.08 -7.87 24.52
N TRP A 208 -9.97 -7.27 24.12
CA TRP A 208 -9.08 -6.49 24.99
C TRP A 208 -9.40 -4.98 24.97
N LYS A 209 -8.75 -4.21 25.86
CA LYS A 209 -8.70 -2.74 25.80
C LYS A 209 -7.71 -2.27 24.74
N ALA A 210 -7.72 -1.00 24.30
CA ALA A 210 -6.70 -0.50 23.36
C ALA A 210 -5.25 -0.79 23.85
N PRO A 211 -4.30 -1.09 22.95
CA PRO A 211 -2.92 -1.39 23.34
C PRO A 211 -2.27 -0.25 24.13
N SER A 212 -1.73 -0.56 25.31
CA SER A 212 -1.04 0.39 26.20
C SER A 212 0.49 0.39 26.04
N SER A 213 1.03 -0.50 25.20
CA SER A 213 2.44 -0.52 24.81
C SER A 213 2.59 -1.00 23.37
N ALA A 214 3.71 -0.65 22.72
CA ALA A 214 4.01 -1.13 21.37
C ALA A 214 4.09 -2.68 21.32
N MET A 215 4.62 -3.30 22.37
CA MET A 215 4.70 -4.76 22.49
C MET A 215 3.32 -5.41 22.59
N SER A 216 2.39 -4.80 23.35
CA SER A 216 1.01 -5.29 23.40
C SER A 216 0.32 -5.16 22.04
N GLY A 217 0.56 -4.08 21.31
CA GLY A 217 0.04 -3.91 19.95
C GLY A 217 0.59 -5.01 19.03
N PHE A 218 1.90 -5.20 19.05
CA PHE A 218 2.63 -6.19 18.25
C PHE A 218 2.08 -7.61 18.47
N LEU A 219 2.01 -8.07 19.73
CA LEU A 219 1.54 -9.41 20.07
C LEU A 219 0.09 -9.63 19.64
N ARG A 220 -0.78 -8.63 19.79
CA ARG A 220 -2.19 -8.76 19.38
C ARG A 220 -2.36 -8.78 17.87
N THR A 221 -1.56 -8.02 17.14
CA THR A 221 -1.52 -8.10 15.68
C THR A 221 -1.08 -9.50 15.22
N LEU A 222 -0.07 -10.09 15.86
CA LEU A 222 0.37 -11.46 15.55
C LEU A 222 -0.66 -12.52 15.92
N LEU A 223 -1.29 -12.42 17.10
CA LEU A 223 -2.36 -13.35 17.50
C LEU A 223 -3.48 -13.35 16.45
N PHE A 224 -3.91 -12.18 16.01
CA PHE A 224 -4.92 -12.09 14.96
C PHE A 224 -4.44 -12.68 13.62
N TYR A 225 -3.22 -12.37 13.20
CA TYR A 225 -2.66 -12.91 11.96
C TYR A 225 -2.64 -14.44 11.97
N LEU A 226 -2.26 -15.04 13.10
CA LEU A 226 -2.24 -16.48 13.29
C LEU A 226 -3.65 -17.09 13.29
N GLU A 227 -4.62 -16.47 13.97
CA GLU A 227 -6.01 -16.92 13.98
C GLU A 227 -6.61 -16.92 12.57
N VAL A 228 -6.38 -15.86 11.80
CA VAL A 228 -6.84 -15.78 10.40
C VAL A 228 -6.13 -16.81 9.53
N GLY A 229 -4.82 -16.98 9.68
CA GLY A 229 -4.06 -17.99 8.95
C GLY A 229 -4.56 -19.42 9.23
N LEU A 230 -4.94 -19.71 10.48
CA LEU A 230 -5.54 -20.98 10.87
C LEU A 230 -6.96 -21.16 10.33
N ALA A 231 -7.74 -20.08 10.22
CA ALA A 231 -9.08 -20.12 9.66
C ALA A 231 -9.10 -20.27 8.12
N ILE A 232 -8.08 -19.80 7.42
CA ILE A 232 -7.95 -19.90 5.95
C ILE A 232 -7.43 -21.27 5.53
N LYS A 233 -6.69 -21.99 6.39
CA LYS A 233 -6.45 -23.42 6.14
C LYS A 233 -7.81 -24.12 6.20
N PRO A 234 -8.24 -24.83 5.13
CA PRO A 234 -9.42 -25.66 5.25
C PRO A 234 -9.09 -26.69 6.34
N THR A 235 -9.82 -26.62 7.45
CA THR A 235 -9.85 -27.70 8.43
C THR A 235 -10.42 -28.93 7.73
N ASP A 236 -9.55 -29.67 7.05
CA ASP A 236 -9.83 -30.99 6.49
C ASP A 236 -9.83 -32.03 7.60
N SER A 237 -10.70 -31.82 8.59
CA SER A 237 -10.87 -32.71 9.75
C SER A 237 -12.24 -32.58 10.42
N ARG A 238 -13.24 -32.01 9.74
CA ARG A 238 -14.63 -31.96 10.23
C ARG A 238 -15.64 -32.75 9.38
N LEU A 239 -15.23 -33.93 8.89
CA LEU A 239 -16.16 -34.92 8.31
C LEU A 239 -16.30 -36.24 9.09
N HIS A 240 -15.79 -36.33 10.33
CA HIS A 240 -15.97 -37.54 11.16
C HIS A 240 -16.60 -37.33 12.54
N ARG A 241 -17.21 -36.18 12.82
CA ARG A 241 -17.98 -36.00 14.05
C ARG A 241 -19.33 -35.32 13.82
N TYR A 242 -20.17 -35.97 13.02
CA TYR A 242 -21.60 -35.66 12.93
C TYR A 242 -22.51 -36.92 12.87
N HIS A 243 -22.03 -38.07 13.34
CA HIS A 243 -22.87 -39.27 13.51
C HIS A 243 -23.06 -39.76 14.95
N ASP A 244 -22.51 -39.09 15.96
CA ASP A 244 -22.53 -39.60 17.35
C ASP A 244 -23.28 -38.71 18.36
N ARG A 245 -24.21 -37.88 17.87
CA ARG A 245 -25.13 -37.09 18.70
C ARG A 245 -26.61 -37.25 18.35
N GLN A 246 -26.98 -38.37 17.73
CA GLN A 246 -28.38 -38.83 17.66
C GLN A 246 -28.62 -40.23 18.27
N GLY A 247 -27.64 -40.81 18.98
CA GLY A 247 -27.79 -42.07 19.71
C GLY A 247 -28.05 -41.95 21.22
N ARG A 248 -28.06 -40.74 21.79
CA ARG A 248 -28.28 -40.51 23.24
C ARG A 248 -29.56 -39.75 23.57
N PHE A 249 -30.64 -40.04 22.83
CA PHE A 249 -32.00 -39.63 23.20
C PHE A 249 -33.00 -40.80 23.16
N HIS A 250 -32.51 -42.06 23.22
CA HIS A 250 -33.38 -43.24 23.25
C HIS A 250 -33.13 -44.20 24.42
N HIS A 251 -32.34 -43.80 25.43
CA HIS A 251 -32.07 -44.64 26.61
C HIS A 251 -32.48 -43.99 27.94
N GLN A 252 -33.45 -43.06 27.91
CA GLN A 252 -33.99 -42.44 29.12
C GLN A 252 -35.52 -42.54 29.24
N TYR A 253 -36.17 -43.36 28.40
CA TYR A 253 -37.60 -43.70 28.48
C TYR A 253 -37.87 -45.19 28.73
N GLN A 254 -36.87 -45.93 29.22
CA GLN A 254 -37.00 -47.36 29.56
C GLN A 254 -36.51 -47.71 30.97
N ALA A 255 -36.43 -46.71 31.85
CA ALA A 255 -36.09 -46.86 33.27
C ALA A 255 -37.13 -46.18 34.19
N ARG A 256 -38.38 -46.10 33.74
CA ARG A 256 -39.52 -45.59 34.55
C ARG A 256 -40.78 -46.46 34.40
N GLY A 257 -40.58 -47.76 34.20
CA GLY A 257 -41.64 -48.78 34.08
C GLY A 257 -41.38 -50.03 34.93
N MET A 258 -40.61 -49.90 36.03
CA MET A 258 -40.45 -50.94 37.05
C MET A 258 -40.46 -50.32 38.45
N ALA A 259 -41.56 -49.64 38.76
CA ALA A 259 -41.93 -49.25 40.12
C ALA A 259 -43.44 -49.07 40.17
N GLU A 260 -44.18 -50.17 39.92
CA GLU A 260 -45.60 -50.34 40.24
C GLU A 260 -45.89 -51.85 40.21
N ASN A 261 -45.65 -52.47 41.38
CA ASN A 261 -46.34 -53.64 41.94
C ASN A 261 -45.89 -53.78 43.39
#